data_AF-A0A932HTZ3-F1
#
_entry.id   AF-A0A932HTZ3-F1
#
_cell.length_a   1.000
_cell.length_b   1.000
_cell.length_c   1.000
_cell.angle_alpha   90.00
_cell.angle_beta   90.00
_cell.angle_gamma   90.00
#
_symmetry.space_group_name_H-M   'P 1'
#
loop_
_entity.id
_entity.type
_entity.pdbx_description
1 polymer ?
#
loop_
_entity_poly.entity_id
_entity_poly.type
_entity_poly.pdbx_seq_one_letter_code
_entity_poly.pdbx_strand_id
1 'polypeptide(L)'
;MHFTSEQFQFLSSADTLKLIESELRNNVERYNAAKDARWFVTQLFPKIHDALTQQGNNGLLQQYQEIVHHCNWISFIMLTEDETLELFAHGLITMTQLSDNIELDPKLRGRLVAITDHAYRNTLKKKWQNAMLSNTETLSRQPLVVNQENRGTSIGVWLRFYLSQKGYDLVDPIERQQFILASPQVRVLSETEKQQLLKLIEVLEFTKRDSTKPEGVEETILFRKESGEVVSIKDNVAEPINERMLRQAEEFLALEQQDKVLGMKEIFLGDEQERGKIRQFQLNMIQQNLPLKDALLNAIQHEEPLRAHAALKLLSQKGTLMNVVSADPQFETMVREGLSKRFSETAQLAFHGVTDPIMMSVLLQEIYQTHLQLGKTQSARFAAQLEALLVKSGAAAFRGMVYADPDKNAFFWTPIVEENGRLKFS
;
A
#
# COMPACT_ATOMS: atom_id res chain seq x y z
N MET A 1 -28.36 3.58 -14.94
CA MET A 1 -29.49 3.49 -15.90
C MET A 1 -30.05 2.08 -15.85
N HIS A 2 -31.35 1.91 -15.63
CA HIS A 2 -32.03 0.61 -15.74
C HIS A 2 -32.65 0.53 -17.14
N PHE A 3 -32.19 -0.41 -17.96
CA PHE A 3 -32.76 -0.66 -19.29
C PHE A 3 -33.87 -1.69 -19.20
N THR A 4 -34.93 -1.56 -20.02
CA THR A 4 -36.03 -2.52 -20.15
C THR A 4 -35.64 -3.70 -21.05
N SER A 5 -36.37 -4.81 -20.98
CA SER A 5 -36.17 -6.00 -21.84
C SER A 5 -36.24 -5.69 -23.35
N GLU A 6 -37.09 -4.75 -23.77
CA GLU A 6 -37.15 -4.28 -25.17
C GLU A 6 -35.89 -3.48 -25.56
N GLN A 7 -35.30 -2.72 -24.64
CA GLN A 7 -34.05 -2.00 -24.88
C GLN A 7 -32.85 -2.96 -25.02
N PHE A 8 -32.92 -4.17 -24.45
CA PHE A 8 -31.87 -5.19 -24.64
C PHE A 8 -31.92 -5.86 -26.01
N GLN A 9 -33.08 -6.00 -26.65
CA GLN A 9 -33.14 -6.48 -28.04
C GLN A 9 -32.42 -5.51 -28.99
N PHE A 10 -32.53 -4.20 -28.75
CA PHE A 10 -31.79 -3.19 -29.52
C PHE A 10 -30.27 -3.38 -29.37
N LEU A 11 -29.77 -3.60 -28.14
CA LEU A 11 -28.34 -3.79 -27.84
C LEU A 11 -27.70 -5.02 -28.54
N SER A 12 -28.50 -5.97 -29.01
CA SER A 12 -28.03 -7.17 -29.73
C SER A 12 -27.95 -7.02 -31.25
N SER A 13 -28.14 -5.81 -31.78
CA SER A 13 -28.06 -5.53 -33.23
C SER A 13 -26.66 -5.09 -33.68
N ALA A 14 -26.33 -5.34 -34.95
CA ALA A 14 -25.07 -4.88 -35.56
C ALA A 14 -24.97 -3.35 -35.64
N ASP A 15 -26.09 -2.64 -35.75
CA ASP A 15 -26.10 -1.17 -35.76
C ASP A 15 -25.80 -0.59 -34.38
N THR A 16 -26.30 -1.23 -33.33
CA THR A 16 -25.97 -0.83 -31.96
C THR A 16 -24.52 -1.13 -31.60
N LEU A 17 -23.96 -2.23 -32.10
CA LEU A 17 -22.52 -2.48 -31.98
C LEU A 17 -21.70 -1.33 -32.58
N LYS A 18 -22.00 -0.91 -33.82
CA LYS A 18 -21.31 0.23 -34.46
C LYS A 18 -21.44 1.53 -33.66
N LEU A 19 -22.61 1.76 -33.06
CA LEU A 19 -22.81 2.92 -32.19
C LEU A 19 -21.92 2.84 -30.94
N ILE A 20 -21.86 1.67 -30.30
CA ILE A 20 -21.00 1.43 -29.13
C ILE A 20 -19.52 1.57 -29.49
N GLU A 21 -19.09 1.02 -30.63
CA GLU A 21 -17.72 1.18 -31.12
C GLU A 21 -17.37 2.66 -31.37
N SER A 22 -18.28 3.40 -32.00
CA SER A 22 -18.12 4.83 -32.24
C SER A 22 -18.03 5.61 -30.91
N GLU A 23 -18.89 5.31 -29.95
CA GLU A 23 -18.88 5.93 -28.63
C GLU A 23 -17.59 5.63 -27.87
N LEU A 24 -17.15 4.36 -27.90
CA LEU A 24 -15.90 3.93 -27.30
C LEU A 24 -14.72 4.70 -27.89
N ARG A 25 -14.61 4.78 -29.22
CA ARG A 25 -13.50 5.48 -29.88
C ARG A 25 -13.52 6.99 -29.62
N ASN A 26 -14.68 7.61 -29.78
CA ASN A 26 -14.79 9.07 -29.75
C ASN A 26 -14.74 9.67 -28.34
N ASN A 27 -15.23 8.93 -27.33
CA ASN A 27 -15.36 9.43 -25.98
C ASN A 27 -14.52 8.63 -24.98
N VAL A 28 -14.59 7.31 -24.98
CA VAL A 28 -13.90 6.51 -23.95
C VAL A 28 -12.38 6.47 -24.18
N GLU A 29 -11.96 6.09 -25.39
CA GLU A 29 -10.56 5.99 -25.78
C GLU A 29 -9.90 7.37 -25.89
N ARG A 30 -10.55 8.31 -26.59
CA ARG A 30 -10.03 9.68 -26.76
C ARG A 30 -9.77 10.41 -25.44
N TYR A 31 -10.66 10.26 -24.46
CA TYR A 31 -10.52 10.91 -23.15
C TYR A 31 -9.96 9.96 -22.07
N ASN A 32 -9.52 8.75 -22.44
CA ASN A 32 -9.00 7.74 -21.53
C ASN A 32 -9.94 7.51 -20.31
N ALA A 33 -11.25 7.42 -20.56
CA ALA A 33 -12.30 7.37 -19.55
C ALA A 33 -12.39 5.98 -18.90
N ALA A 34 -11.41 5.64 -18.07
CA ALA A 34 -11.26 4.32 -17.43
C ALA A 34 -12.50 3.85 -16.65
N LYS A 35 -13.21 4.77 -15.97
CA LYS A 35 -14.43 4.44 -15.22
C LYS A 35 -15.57 4.01 -16.14
N ASP A 36 -15.73 4.68 -17.27
CA ASP A 36 -16.79 4.39 -18.24
C ASP A 36 -16.50 3.07 -18.96
N ALA A 37 -15.24 2.84 -19.33
CA ALA A 37 -14.77 1.54 -19.84
C ALA A 37 -15.05 0.40 -18.84
N ARG A 38 -14.75 0.61 -17.55
CA ARG A 38 -14.99 -0.40 -16.52
C ARG A 38 -16.49 -0.63 -16.28
N TRP A 39 -17.28 0.43 -16.30
CA TRP A 39 -18.74 0.33 -16.20
C TRP A 39 -19.32 -0.47 -17.36
N PHE A 40 -18.86 -0.24 -18.59
CA PHE A 40 -19.27 -1.02 -19.76
C PHE A 40 -19.03 -2.51 -19.55
N VAL A 41 -17.80 -2.90 -19.19
CA VAL A 41 -17.42 -4.31 -19.01
C VAL A 41 -18.19 -4.98 -17.88
N THR A 42 -18.36 -4.29 -16.75
CA THR A 42 -18.93 -4.92 -15.54
C THR A 42 -20.45 -4.86 -15.47
N GLN A 43 -21.08 -3.87 -16.10
CA GLN A 43 -22.52 -3.61 -15.95
C GLN A 43 -23.32 -3.85 -17.22
N LEU A 44 -22.77 -3.49 -18.38
CA LEU A 44 -23.49 -3.54 -19.65
C LEU A 44 -23.21 -4.83 -20.42
N PHE A 45 -21.93 -5.17 -20.60
CA PHE A 45 -21.54 -6.34 -21.39
C PHE A 45 -22.16 -7.66 -20.93
N PRO A 46 -22.28 -7.99 -19.63
CA PRO A 46 -22.90 -9.26 -19.21
C PRO A 46 -24.33 -9.41 -19.74
N LYS A 47 -25.08 -8.31 -19.80
CA LYS A 47 -26.46 -8.32 -20.31
C LYS A 47 -26.51 -8.47 -21.83
N ILE A 48 -25.56 -7.87 -22.54
CA ILE A 48 -25.39 -8.05 -24.00
C ILE A 48 -24.99 -9.50 -24.29
N HIS A 49 -24.04 -10.05 -23.54
CA HIS A 49 -23.55 -11.41 -23.64
C HIS A 49 -24.70 -12.42 -23.49
N ASP A 50 -25.51 -12.28 -22.44
CA ASP A 50 -26.66 -13.15 -22.19
C ASP A 50 -27.68 -13.09 -23.34
N ALA A 51 -28.00 -11.88 -23.82
CA ALA A 51 -28.93 -11.70 -24.94
C ALA A 51 -28.41 -12.34 -26.24
N LEU A 52 -27.15 -12.10 -26.60
CA LEU A 52 -26.54 -12.67 -27.81
C LEU A 52 -26.39 -14.19 -27.74
N THR A 53 -26.08 -14.72 -26.54
CA THR A 53 -26.00 -16.16 -26.30
C THR A 53 -27.36 -16.83 -26.52
N GLN A 54 -28.43 -16.24 -25.97
CA GLN A 54 -29.80 -16.75 -26.18
C GLN A 54 -30.24 -16.71 -27.65
N GLN A 55 -29.74 -15.74 -28.41
CA GLN A 55 -29.98 -15.63 -29.86
C GLN A 55 -29.09 -16.53 -30.71
N GLY A 56 -28.07 -17.18 -30.12
CA GLY A 56 -27.08 -17.98 -30.86
C GLY A 56 -26.18 -17.16 -31.80
N ASN A 57 -26.05 -15.84 -31.57
CA ASN A 57 -25.30 -14.95 -32.46
C ASN A 57 -23.82 -14.85 -32.06
N ASN A 58 -23.09 -15.95 -32.30
CA ASN A 58 -21.67 -16.06 -31.92
C ASN A 58 -20.77 -15.04 -32.63
N GLY A 59 -21.13 -14.60 -33.84
CA GLY A 59 -20.34 -13.62 -34.60
C GLY A 59 -20.34 -12.23 -33.95
N LEU A 60 -21.51 -11.73 -33.55
CA LEU A 60 -21.59 -10.46 -32.80
C LEU A 60 -20.97 -10.59 -31.41
N LEU A 61 -21.13 -11.75 -30.77
CA LEU A 61 -20.54 -11.99 -29.46
C LEU A 61 -19.02 -11.82 -29.49
N GLN A 62 -18.36 -12.37 -30.52
CA GLN A 62 -16.92 -12.22 -30.72
C GLN A 62 -16.50 -10.75 -30.93
N GLN A 63 -17.27 -9.97 -31.70
CA GLN A 63 -16.99 -8.55 -31.91
C GLN A 63 -17.12 -7.75 -30.61
N TYR A 64 -18.12 -8.05 -29.77
CA TYR A 64 -18.21 -7.43 -28.45
C TYR A 64 -17.08 -7.86 -27.50
N GLN A 65 -16.57 -9.09 -27.60
CA GLN A 65 -15.41 -9.52 -26.81
C GLN A 65 -14.16 -8.67 -27.14
N GLU A 66 -13.96 -8.31 -28.41
CA GLU A 66 -12.89 -7.38 -28.80
C GLU A 66 -13.06 -5.99 -28.16
N ILE A 67 -14.29 -5.48 -28.12
CA ILE A 67 -14.64 -4.22 -27.40
C ILE A 67 -14.35 -4.34 -25.90
N VAL A 68 -14.65 -5.50 -25.30
CA VAL A 68 -14.37 -5.77 -23.88
C VAL A 68 -12.87 -5.76 -23.62
N HIS A 69 -12.06 -6.41 -24.46
CA HIS A 69 -10.60 -6.34 -24.34
C HIS A 69 -10.10 -4.91 -24.45
N HIS A 70 -10.64 -4.12 -25.38
CA HIS A 70 -10.29 -2.71 -25.54
C HIS A 70 -10.61 -1.91 -24.27
N CYS A 71 -11.84 -2.03 -23.75
CA CYS A 71 -12.24 -1.39 -22.50
C CYS A 71 -11.39 -1.84 -21.29
N ASN A 72 -11.02 -3.11 -21.23
CA ASN A 72 -10.17 -3.64 -20.16
C ASN A 72 -8.76 -3.04 -20.22
N TRP A 73 -8.18 -2.83 -21.41
CA TRP A 73 -6.92 -2.10 -21.51
C TRP A 73 -7.05 -0.63 -21.12
N ILE A 74 -8.14 0.05 -21.48
CA ILE A 74 -8.38 1.43 -21.03
C ILE A 74 -8.53 1.48 -19.50
N SER A 75 -9.22 0.52 -18.92
CA SER A 75 -9.48 0.44 -17.47
C SER A 75 -8.50 -0.41 -16.69
N PHE A 76 -7.32 -0.72 -17.25
CA PHE A 76 -6.38 -1.73 -16.75
C PHE A 76 -6.05 -1.61 -15.25
N ILE A 77 -5.87 -0.37 -14.75
CA ILE A 77 -5.56 -0.10 -13.34
C ILE A 77 -6.64 -0.61 -12.36
N MET A 78 -7.88 -0.78 -12.83
CA MET A 78 -9.05 -1.16 -12.05
C MET A 78 -9.35 -2.67 -12.09
N LEU A 79 -8.58 -3.44 -12.85
CA LEU A 79 -8.79 -4.88 -13.00
C LEU A 79 -8.30 -5.64 -11.76
N THR A 80 -8.85 -6.82 -11.50
CA THR A 80 -8.29 -7.78 -10.55
C THR A 80 -7.04 -8.45 -11.14
N GLU A 81 -6.29 -9.17 -10.31
CA GLU A 81 -5.15 -9.93 -10.81
C GLU A 81 -5.56 -10.95 -11.89
N ASP A 82 -6.60 -11.76 -11.62
CA ASP A 82 -7.09 -12.75 -12.58
C ASP A 82 -7.56 -12.11 -13.89
N GLU A 83 -8.27 -10.98 -13.81
CA GLU A 83 -8.68 -10.23 -15.00
C GLU A 83 -7.47 -9.72 -15.81
N THR A 84 -6.40 -9.26 -15.15
CA THR A 84 -5.18 -8.87 -15.88
C THR A 84 -4.54 -10.08 -16.55
N LEU A 85 -4.49 -11.24 -15.89
CA LEU A 85 -3.89 -12.45 -16.44
C LEU A 85 -4.66 -12.96 -17.65
N GLU A 86 -6.00 -12.95 -17.57
CA GLU A 86 -6.88 -13.27 -18.69
C GLU A 86 -6.63 -12.31 -19.88
N LEU A 87 -6.49 -11.02 -19.60
CA LEU A 87 -6.24 -10.02 -20.63
C LEU A 87 -4.88 -10.21 -21.32
N PHE A 88 -3.84 -10.61 -20.57
CA PHE A 88 -2.53 -10.97 -21.14
C PHE A 88 -2.57 -12.30 -21.93
N ALA A 89 -3.47 -13.22 -21.57
CA ALA A 89 -3.62 -14.50 -22.25
C ALA A 89 -4.46 -14.40 -23.54
N HIS A 90 -5.39 -13.44 -23.63
CA HIS A 90 -6.41 -13.42 -24.68
C HIS A 90 -6.71 -12.04 -25.32
N GLY A 91 -6.09 -10.94 -24.86
CA GLY A 91 -6.37 -9.59 -25.34
C GLY A 91 -5.15 -8.81 -25.83
N LEU A 92 -4.02 -9.47 -26.12
CA LEU A 92 -2.78 -8.80 -26.52
C LEU A 92 -2.87 -8.21 -27.92
N ILE A 93 -3.63 -8.79 -28.86
CA ILE A 93 -3.75 -8.18 -30.19
C ILE A 93 -4.45 -6.82 -30.09
N THR A 94 -5.51 -6.75 -29.28
CA THR A 94 -6.28 -5.52 -29.03
C THR A 94 -5.39 -4.45 -28.37
N MET A 95 -4.51 -4.85 -27.45
CA MET A 95 -3.53 -3.96 -26.83
C MET A 95 -2.68 -3.21 -27.86
N THR A 96 -2.24 -3.90 -28.91
CA THR A 96 -1.37 -3.30 -29.94
C THR A 96 -2.09 -2.31 -30.85
N GLN A 97 -3.42 -2.39 -30.90
CA GLN A 97 -4.31 -1.60 -31.75
C GLN A 97 -4.91 -0.38 -31.03
N LEU A 98 -4.63 -0.21 -29.73
CA LEU A 98 -4.99 0.99 -28.99
C LEU A 98 -4.37 2.21 -29.67
N SER A 99 -5.13 3.30 -29.70
CA SER A 99 -4.67 4.59 -30.18
C SER A 99 -3.47 5.11 -29.38
N ASP A 100 -2.64 5.93 -30.00
CA ASP A 100 -1.41 6.46 -29.41
C ASP A 100 -1.66 7.35 -28.18
N ASN A 101 -2.87 7.86 -28.00
CA ASN A 101 -3.33 8.57 -26.79
C ASN A 101 -3.53 7.65 -25.58
N ILE A 102 -3.49 6.32 -25.75
CA ILE A 102 -3.49 5.36 -24.65
C ILE A 102 -2.06 4.85 -24.43
N GLU A 103 -1.35 5.50 -23.52
CA GLU A 103 -0.03 5.03 -23.10
C GLU A 103 -0.15 3.80 -22.19
N LEU A 104 0.46 2.68 -22.58
CA LEU A 104 0.43 1.42 -21.83
C LEU A 104 1.33 1.45 -20.59
N ASP A 105 2.53 2.05 -20.70
CA ASP A 105 3.51 2.09 -19.61
C ASP A 105 2.94 2.71 -18.32
N PRO A 106 2.27 3.89 -18.34
CA PRO A 106 1.64 4.45 -17.15
C PRO A 106 0.56 3.55 -16.54
N LYS A 107 -0.16 2.76 -17.36
CA LYS A 107 -1.20 1.84 -16.87
C LYS A 107 -0.60 0.64 -16.16
N LEU A 108 0.42 0.03 -16.76
CA LEU A 108 1.15 -1.09 -16.17
C LEU A 108 1.82 -0.67 -14.85
N ARG A 109 2.49 0.50 -14.85
CA ARG A 109 3.08 1.07 -13.63
C ARG A 109 2.02 1.37 -12.58
N GLY A 110 0.96 2.09 -12.94
CA GLY A 110 -0.11 2.45 -12.00
C GLY A 110 -0.73 1.24 -11.32
N ARG A 111 -0.84 0.11 -12.03
CA ARG A 111 -1.29 -1.16 -11.44
C ARG A 111 -0.33 -1.70 -10.39
N LEU A 112 0.97 -1.64 -10.65
CA LEU A 112 2.01 -2.15 -9.75
C LEU A 112 2.27 -1.24 -8.55
N VAL A 113 2.17 0.09 -8.73
CA VAL A 113 2.31 1.08 -7.65
C VAL A 113 1.26 0.86 -6.53
N ALA A 114 0.07 0.36 -6.89
CA ALA A 114 -0.95 0.00 -5.89
C ALA A 114 -0.58 -1.20 -5.00
N ILE A 115 0.49 -1.93 -5.32
CA ILE A 115 0.99 -3.09 -4.56
C ILE A 115 2.19 -2.64 -3.73
N THR A 116 2.09 -2.60 -2.41
CA THR A 116 3.19 -2.12 -1.55
C THR A 116 4.37 -3.09 -1.45
N ASP A 117 4.16 -4.39 -1.65
CA ASP A 117 5.22 -5.40 -1.63
C ASP A 117 5.92 -5.51 -3.01
N HIS A 118 7.17 -5.03 -3.08
CA HIS A 118 7.97 -5.05 -4.31
C HIS A 118 8.31 -6.48 -4.79
N ALA A 119 8.48 -7.44 -3.89
CA ALA A 119 8.72 -8.82 -4.28
C ALA A 119 7.45 -9.46 -4.89
N TYR A 120 6.28 -9.07 -4.38
CA TYR A 120 5.00 -9.48 -4.98
C TYR A 120 4.81 -8.88 -6.38
N ARG A 121 5.21 -7.62 -6.62
CA ARG A 121 5.19 -7.02 -7.97
C ARG A 121 5.95 -7.87 -8.99
N ASN A 122 7.15 -8.33 -8.63
CA ASN A 122 7.95 -9.22 -9.48
C ASN A 122 7.25 -10.57 -9.75
N THR A 123 6.52 -11.08 -8.76
CA THR A 123 5.72 -12.31 -8.93
C THR A 123 4.59 -12.08 -9.93
N LEU A 124 3.86 -10.97 -9.82
CA LEU A 124 2.80 -10.61 -10.77
C LEU A 124 3.35 -10.40 -12.19
N LYS A 125 4.46 -9.66 -12.34
CA LYS A 125 5.13 -9.48 -13.64
C LYS A 125 5.51 -10.81 -14.29
N LYS A 126 6.03 -11.79 -13.52
CA LYS A 126 6.29 -13.14 -14.02
C LYS A 126 5.03 -13.86 -14.48
N LYS A 127 3.91 -13.69 -13.77
CA LYS A 127 2.63 -14.26 -14.19
C LYS A 127 2.16 -13.63 -15.52
N TRP A 128 2.27 -12.31 -15.67
CA TRP A 128 2.00 -11.62 -16.94
C TRP A 128 2.90 -12.13 -18.07
N GLN A 129 4.21 -12.23 -17.82
CA GLN A 129 5.17 -12.79 -18.78
C GLN A 129 4.77 -14.20 -19.22
N ASN A 130 4.43 -15.08 -18.28
CA ASN A 130 3.99 -16.44 -18.60
C ASN A 130 2.72 -16.45 -19.44
N ALA A 131 1.73 -15.63 -19.09
CA ALA A 131 0.49 -15.47 -19.85
C ALA A 131 0.76 -15.00 -21.29
N MET A 132 1.63 -14.00 -21.47
CA MET A 132 2.06 -13.52 -22.79
C MET A 132 2.75 -14.62 -23.61
N LEU A 133 3.61 -15.41 -22.98
CA LEU A 133 4.33 -16.48 -23.67
C LEU A 133 3.38 -17.64 -24.03
N SER A 134 2.35 -17.93 -23.22
CA SER A 134 1.33 -18.94 -23.57
C SER A 134 0.27 -18.45 -24.56
N ASN A 135 0.25 -17.17 -24.89
CA ASN A 135 -0.78 -16.55 -25.72
C ASN A 135 -0.84 -17.18 -27.14
N THR A 136 -2.05 -17.51 -27.57
CA THR A 136 -2.35 -18.19 -28.84
C THR A 136 -2.97 -17.28 -29.90
N GLU A 137 -3.19 -16.00 -29.62
CA GLU A 137 -3.68 -15.03 -30.60
C GLU A 137 -2.71 -14.93 -31.78
N THR A 138 -3.25 -14.80 -33.00
CA THR A 138 -2.44 -14.73 -34.22
C THR A 138 -1.84 -13.33 -34.36
N LEU A 139 -0.51 -13.25 -34.40
CA LEU A 139 0.20 -12.00 -34.68
C LEU A 139 0.33 -11.78 -36.19
N SER A 140 0.71 -12.82 -36.92
CA SER A 140 1.14 -12.71 -38.31
C SER A 140 0.35 -13.59 -39.27
N ARG A 141 0.23 -13.16 -40.53
CA ARG A 141 -0.31 -14.03 -41.60
C ARG A 141 0.69 -15.10 -42.03
N GLN A 142 1.98 -14.77 -41.99
CA GLN A 142 3.05 -15.70 -42.34
C GLN A 142 3.59 -16.38 -41.08
N PRO A 143 3.77 -17.71 -41.10
CA PRO A 143 4.33 -18.42 -39.94
C PRO A 143 5.78 -18.05 -39.69
N LEU A 144 6.16 -18.07 -38.43
CA LEU A 144 7.57 -18.06 -38.05
C LEU A 144 8.22 -19.37 -38.53
N VAL A 145 9.29 -19.24 -39.32
CA VAL A 145 10.11 -20.38 -39.77
C VAL A 145 11.51 -20.29 -39.18
N VAL A 146 11.89 -21.28 -38.37
CA VAL A 146 13.23 -21.38 -37.76
C VAL A 146 13.80 -22.75 -38.11
N ASN A 147 15.01 -22.80 -38.69
CA ASN A 147 15.65 -24.04 -39.12
C ASN A 147 14.74 -24.90 -40.03
N GLN A 148 14.03 -24.27 -40.96
CA GLN A 148 13.07 -24.89 -41.88
C GLN A 148 11.81 -25.49 -41.22
N GLU A 149 11.64 -25.36 -39.90
CA GLU A 149 10.44 -25.79 -39.21
C GLU A 149 9.45 -24.63 -39.07
N ASN A 150 8.19 -24.89 -39.43
CA ASN A 150 7.08 -23.97 -39.18
C ASN A 150 6.70 -24.02 -37.69
N ARG A 151 6.89 -22.90 -36.99
CA ARG A 151 6.62 -22.75 -35.56
C ARG A 151 5.24 -22.13 -35.27
N GLY A 152 4.49 -21.74 -36.30
CA GLY A 152 3.17 -21.09 -36.19
C GLY A 152 3.21 -19.56 -36.25
N THR A 153 2.05 -18.94 -36.02
CA THR A 153 1.82 -17.49 -36.23
C THR A 153 1.46 -16.73 -34.95
N SER A 154 1.45 -17.39 -33.79
CA SER A 154 0.91 -16.78 -32.57
C SER A 154 1.87 -15.80 -31.89
N ILE A 155 1.32 -14.87 -31.10
CA ILE A 155 2.07 -13.91 -30.28
C ILE A 155 3.09 -14.66 -29.41
N GLY A 156 2.66 -15.69 -28.67
CA GLY A 156 3.55 -16.45 -27.79
C GLY A 156 4.72 -17.11 -28.53
N VAL A 157 4.52 -17.54 -29.79
CA VAL A 157 5.59 -18.10 -30.63
C VAL A 157 6.63 -17.02 -30.98
N TRP A 158 6.20 -15.85 -31.41
CA TRP A 158 7.09 -14.73 -31.75
C TRP A 158 7.85 -14.20 -30.53
N LEU A 159 7.21 -14.09 -29.37
CA LEU A 159 7.86 -13.65 -28.12
C LEU A 159 8.88 -14.67 -27.62
N ARG A 160 8.59 -15.98 -27.68
CA ARG A 160 9.59 -17.02 -27.40
C ARG A 160 10.77 -16.98 -28.37
N PHE A 161 10.52 -16.70 -29.66
CA PHE A 161 11.58 -16.55 -30.63
C PHE A 161 12.49 -15.37 -30.28
N TYR A 162 11.91 -14.21 -29.96
CA TYR A 162 12.67 -13.05 -29.47
C TYR A 162 13.54 -13.41 -28.25
N LEU A 163 12.96 -14.04 -27.23
CA LEU A 163 13.70 -14.48 -26.04
C LEU A 163 14.82 -15.50 -26.36
N SER A 164 14.63 -16.36 -27.36
CA SER A 164 15.69 -17.30 -27.78
C SER A 164 16.87 -16.61 -28.48
N GLN A 165 16.65 -15.44 -29.07
CA GLN A 165 17.70 -14.66 -29.74
C GLN A 165 18.40 -13.68 -28.78
N LYS A 166 17.66 -13.09 -27.84
CA LYS A 166 18.15 -12.02 -26.96
C LYS A 166 18.40 -12.45 -25.52
N GLY A 167 17.90 -13.60 -25.10
CA GLY A 167 17.99 -14.09 -23.73
C GLY A 167 16.93 -13.50 -22.80
N TYR A 168 17.07 -13.82 -21.51
CA TYR A 168 16.14 -13.44 -20.45
C TYR A 168 16.53 -12.16 -19.71
N ASP A 169 17.74 -11.67 -19.92
CA ASP A 169 18.20 -10.39 -19.38
C ASP A 169 17.46 -9.20 -20.04
N LEU A 170 17.61 -8.02 -19.44
CA LEU A 170 17.07 -6.77 -19.96
C LEU A 170 17.79 -6.39 -21.26
N VAL A 171 17.01 -6.08 -22.29
CA VAL A 171 17.53 -5.69 -23.61
C VAL A 171 17.30 -4.20 -23.82
N ASP A 172 18.32 -3.47 -24.24
CA ASP A 172 18.20 -2.03 -24.44
C ASP A 172 17.29 -1.68 -25.64
N PRO A 173 16.72 -0.45 -25.68
CA PRO A 173 15.86 -0.02 -26.77
C PRO A 173 16.47 -0.12 -28.17
N ILE A 174 17.76 0.14 -28.34
CA ILE A 174 18.43 0.12 -29.64
C ILE A 174 18.54 -1.32 -30.13
N GLU A 175 18.94 -2.24 -29.26
CA GLU A 175 19.00 -3.66 -29.57
C GLU A 175 17.65 -4.28 -29.94
N ARG A 176 16.55 -3.80 -29.33
CA ARG A 176 15.18 -4.21 -29.68
C ARG A 176 14.81 -3.73 -31.08
N GLN A 177 15.12 -2.47 -31.40
CA GLN A 177 14.92 -1.93 -32.75
C GLN A 177 15.77 -2.68 -33.79
N GLN A 178 17.03 -2.97 -33.46
CA GLN A 178 17.89 -3.78 -34.32
C GLN A 178 17.33 -5.18 -34.54
N PHE A 179 16.74 -5.82 -33.54
CA PHE A 179 16.06 -7.11 -33.71
C PHE A 179 14.92 -7.01 -34.75
N ILE A 180 14.07 -5.97 -34.66
CA ILE A 180 12.97 -5.75 -35.60
C ILE A 180 13.48 -5.53 -37.04
N LEU A 181 14.56 -4.77 -37.21
CA LEU A 181 15.09 -4.40 -38.53
C LEU A 181 15.98 -5.47 -39.17
N ALA A 182 16.80 -6.15 -38.36
CA ALA A 182 17.86 -7.02 -38.84
C ALA A 182 17.45 -8.50 -38.91
N SER A 183 16.51 -8.96 -38.07
CA SER A 183 16.13 -10.36 -38.02
C SER A 183 15.49 -10.82 -39.34
N PRO A 184 16.07 -11.81 -40.05
CA PRO A 184 15.52 -12.31 -41.31
C PRO A 184 14.07 -12.78 -41.18
N GLN A 185 13.71 -13.38 -40.05
CA GLN A 185 12.36 -13.85 -39.75
C GLN A 185 11.40 -12.68 -39.57
N VAL A 186 11.82 -11.59 -38.93
CA VAL A 186 10.95 -10.42 -38.72
C VAL A 186 10.77 -9.61 -40.01
N ARG A 187 11.75 -9.64 -40.92
CA ARG A 187 11.67 -8.89 -42.20
C ARG A 187 10.48 -9.26 -43.06
N VAL A 188 9.99 -10.50 -42.95
CA VAL A 188 8.83 -10.99 -43.73
C VAL A 188 7.49 -10.46 -43.22
N LEU A 189 7.47 -9.92 -41.99
CA LEU A 189 6.29 -9.26 -41.44
C LEU A 189 6.02 -7.95 -42.17
N SER A 190 4.73 -7.63 -42.30
CA SER A 190 4.27 -6.31 -42.72
C SER A 190 4.67 -5.25 -41.69
N GLU A 191 4.65 -3.98 -42.09
CA GLU A 191 5.02 -2.89 -41.18
C GLU A 191 4.09 -2.84 -39.96
N THR A 192 2.78 -3.05 -40.14
CA THR A 192 1.83 -3.13 -39.04
C THR A 192 2.19 -4.27 -38.07
N GLU A 193 2.45 -5.48 -38.58
CA GLU A 193 2.84 -6.62 -37.73
C GLU A 193 4.17 -6.38 -37.00
N LYS A 194 5.14 -5.67 -37.61
CA LYS A 194 6.40 -5.26 -36.96
C LYS A 194 6.15 -4.30 -35.81
N GLN A 195 5.31 -3.29 -36.01
CA GLN A 195 4.95 -2.33 -34.95
C GLN A 195 4.20 -3.03 -33.81
N GLN A 196 3.30 -3.96 -34.12
CA GLN A 196 2.63 -4.77 -33.11
C GLN A 196 3.62 -5.63 -32.33
N LEU A 197 4.54 -6.32 -33.01
CA LEU A 197 5.60 -7.11 -32.37
C LEU A 197 6.48 -6.25 -31.46
N LEU A 198 6.86 -5.05 -31.89
CA LEU A 198 7.67 -4.13 -31.10
C LEU A 198 6.92 -3.73 -29.81
N LYS A 199 5.66 -3.32 -29.90
CA LYS A 199 4.83 -2.98 -28.72
C LYS A 199 4.74 -4.17 -27.74
N LEU A 200 4.59 -5.39 -28.26
CA LEU A 200 4.54 -6.61 -27.43
C LEU A 200 5.90 -6.88 -26.75
N ILE A 201 7.00 -6.69 -27.45
CA ILE A 201 8.35 -6.80 -26.89
C ILE A 201 8.58 -5.74 -25.80
N GLU A 202 8.11 -4.51 -26.00
CA GLU A 202 8.24 -3.44 -25.00
C GLU A 202 7.53 -3.80 -23.69
N VAL A 203 6.32 -4.34 -23.78
CA VAL A 203 5.58 -4.84 -22.61
C VAL A 203 6.28 -6.04 -21.98
N LEU A 204 6.78 -6.98 -22.78
CA LEU A 204 7.56 -8.12 -22.26
C LEU A 204 8.80 -7.65 -21.50
N GLU A 205 9.55 -6.69 -22.03
CA GLU A 205 10.75 -6.14 -21.39
C GLU A 205 10.41 -5.34 -20.13
N PHE A 206 9.27 -4.65 -20.09
CA PHE A 206 8.75 -4.04 -18.87
C PHE A 206 8.56 -5.09 -17.76
N THR A 207 7.99 -6.26 -18.07
CA THR A 207 7.80 -7.34 -17.07
C THR A 207 9.11 -7.94 -16.55
N LYS A 208 10.23 -7.79 -17.26
CA LYS A 208 11.54 -8.27 -16.80
C LYS A 208 12.19 -7.38 -15.74
N ARG A 209 11.77 -6.10 -15.63
CA ARG A 209 12.39 -5.15 -14.71
C ARG A 209 12.09 -5.52 -13.27
N ASP A 210 13.12 -5.62 -12.45
CA ASP A 210 13.01 -6.00 -11.04
C ASP A 210 12.57 -4.80 -10.19
N SER A 211 11.37 -4.86 -9.60
CA SER A 211 10.82 -3.79 -8.75
C SER A 211 11.59 -3.57 -7.44
N THR A 212 12.53 -4.45 -7.10
CA THR A 212 13.44 -4.26 -5.95
C THR A 212 14.70 -3.48 -6.30
N LYS A 213 14.93 -3.21 -7.59
CA LYS A 213 16.08 -2.45 -8.09
C LYS A 213 15.64 -1.08 -8.62
N PRO A 214 16.49 -0.04 -8.52
CA PRO A 214 16.15 1.31 -8.95
C PRO A 214 15.59 1.40 -10.39
N GLU A 215 16.15 0.63 -11.32
CA GLU A 215 15.73 0.60 -12.72
C GLU A 215 14.34 -0.01 -12.96
N GLY A 216 13.82 -0.76 -11.99
CA GLY A 216 12.52 -1.41 -12.06
C GLY A 216 11.47 -0.86 -11.11
N VAL A 217 11.79 0.18 -10.32
CA VAL A 217 10.80 0.89 -9.49
C VAL A 217 9.79 1.61 -10.40
N GLU A 218 8.51 1.41 -10.12
CA GLU A 218 7.42 1.99 -10.92
C GLU A 218 7.07 3.42 -10.50
N GLU A 219 7.36 3.75 -9.24
CA GLU A 219 7.20 5.08 -8.67
C GLU A 219 8.29 6.05 -9.15
N THR A 220 7.91 7.31 -9.23
CA THR A 220 8.88 8.41 -9.32
C THR A 220 9.60 8.54 -7.97
N ILE A 221 10.89 8.22 -7.94
CA ILE A 221 11.71 8.45 -6.75
C ILE A 221 12.17 9.90 -6.77
N LEU A 222 11.83 10.63 -5.70
CA LEU A 222 12.32 11.99 -5.48
C LEU A 222 13.65 11.94 -4.74
N PHE A 223 14.70 12.53 -5.31
CA PHE A 223 16.01 12.62 -4.70
C PHE A 223 16.44 14.09 -4.57
N ARG A 224 16.90 14.48 -3.38
CA ARG A 224 17.48 15.81 -3.17
C ARG A 224 19.00 15.71 -3.29
N LYS A 225 19.57 16.38 -4.30
CA LYS A 225 21.03 16.50 -4.45
C LYS A 225 21.64 17.28 -3.27
N GLU A 226 22.95 17.14 -3.07
CA GLU A 226 23.70 17.94 -2.08
C GLU A 226 23.56 19.45 -2.31
N SER A 227 23.34 19.89 -3.55
CA SER A 227 23.04 21.28 -3.91
C SER A 227 21.67 21.78 -3.44
N GLY A 228 20.82 20.92 -2.90
CA GLY A 228 19.44 21.22 -2.49
C GLY A 228 18.39 21.05 -3.59
N GLU A 229 18.81 20.84 -4.84
CA GLU A 229 17.93 20.59 -6.00
C GLU A 229 17.24 19.22 -5.88
N VAL A 230 15.93 19.19 -6.12
CA VAL A 230 15.16 17.92 -6.14
C VAL A 230 15.03 17.45 -7.58
N VAL A 231 15.45 16.22 -7.83
CA VAL A 231 15.31 15.53 -9.11
C VAL A 231 14.39 14.32 -8.96
N SER A 232 13.58 14.06 -9.99
CA SER A 232 12.91 12.77 -10.14
C SER A 232 13.84 11.82 -10.87
N ILE A 233 13.98 10.60 -10.36
CA ILE A 233 14.55 9.51 -11.12
C ILE A 233 13.39 8.77 -11.79
N LYS A 234 13.35 8.80 -13.12
CA LYS A 234 12.43 8.02 -13.95
C LYS A 234 13.22 7.32 -15.04
N ASP A 235 13.05 6.00 -15.16
CA ASP A 235 13.74 5.19 -16.20
C ASP A 235 15.27 5.39 -16.23
N ASN A 236 15.92 5.45 -15.06
CA ASN A 236 17.36 5.74 -14.89
C ASN A 236 17.82 7.12 -15.38
N VAL A 237 16.90 8.03 -15.69
CA VAL A 237 17.19 9.42 -16.02
C VAL A 237 16.82 10.29 -14.83
N ALA A 238 17.79 11.07 -14.35
CA ALA A 238 17.53 12.12 -13.39
C ALA A 238 16.99 13.35 -14.12
N GLU A 239 15.69 13.61 -13.97
CA GLU A 239 15.03 14.76 -14.56
C GLU A 239 14.81 15.85 -13.51
N PRO A 240 15.06 17.13 -13.83
CA PRO A 240 14.74 18.22 -12.94
C PRO A 240 13.22 18.31 -12.78
N ILE A 241 12.76 18.32 -11.54
CA ILE A 241 11.35 18.52 -11.25
C ILE A 241 11.01 20.00 -11.36
N ASN A 242 9.99 20.29 -12.16
CA ASN A 242 9.32 21.58 -12.16
C ASN A 242 8.79 21.90 -10.75
N GLU A 243 9.05 23.10 -10.22
CA GLU A 243 8.61 23.56 -8.89
C GLU A 243 7.14 23.30 -8.57
N ARG A 244 6.24 23.33 -9.57
CA ARG A 244 4.82 23.03 -9.41
C ARG A 244 4.58 21.58 -8.99
N MET A 245 5.29 20.63 -9.61
CA MET A 245 5.21 19.22 -9.22
C MET A 245 5.88 18.98 -7.87
N LEU A 246 6.96 19.71 -7.56
CA LEU A 246 7.59 19.65 -6.24
C LEU A 246 6.60 20.08 -5.15
N ARG A 247 5.93 21.23 -5.34
CA ARG A 247 4.91 21.71 -4.39
C ARG A 247 3.75 20.73 -4.25
N GLN A 248 3.29 20.12 -5.34
CA GLN A 248 2.23 19.11 -5.28
C GLN A 248 2.66 17.83 -4.57
N ALA A 249 3.90 17.38 -4.78
CA ALA A 249 4.46 16.21 -4.08
C ALA A 249 4.71 16.52 -2.59
N GLU A 250 5.20 17.71 -2.26
CA GLU A 250 5.36 18.17 -0.88
C GLU A 250 4.00 18.34 -0.18
N GLU A 251 2.97 18.86 -0.86
CA GLU A 251 1.59 18.93 -0.37
C GLU A 251 1.00 17.53 -0.16
N PHE A 252 1.23 16.59 -1.09
CA PHE A 252 0.74 15.22 -0.96
C PHE A 252 1.44 14.46 0.18
N LEU A 253 2.76 14.59 0.31
CA LEU A 253 3.52 14.04 1.43
C LEU A 253 3.10 14.69 2.76
N ALA A 254 2.81 15.99 2.77
CA ALA A 254 2.30 16.69 3.95
C ALA A 254 0.89 16.20 4.33
N LEU A 255 0.02 15.94 3.35
CA LEU A 255 -1.31 15.36 3.57
C LEU A 255 -1.22 13.91 4.08
N GLU A 256 -0.34 13.09 3.53
CA GLU A 256 -0.12 11.71 4.01
C GLU A 256 0.45 11.70 5.44
N GLN A 257 1.39 12.60 5.74
CA GLN A 257 1.89 12.80 7.11
C GLN A 257 0.79 13.34 8.03
N GLN A 258 -0.09 14.21 7.54
CA GLN A 258 -1.22 14.74 8.29
C GLN A 258 -2.26 13.65 8.60
N ASP A 259 -2.55 12.76 7.65
CA ASP A 259 -3.44 11.60 7.84
C ASP A 259 -2.83 10.57 8.80
N LYS A 260 -1.52 10.31 8.70
CA LYS A 260 -0.79 9.49 9.69
C LYS A 260 -0.81 10.12 11.07
N VAL A 261 -0.69 11.45 11.18
CA VAL A 261 -0.78 12.20 12.45
C VAL A 261 -2.22 12.21 13.00
N LEU A 262 -3.23 12.31 12.15
CA LEU A 262 -4.65 12.21 12.51
C LEU A 262 -4.98 10.81 13.04
N GLY A 263 -4.55 9.75 12.34
CA GLY A 263 -4.70 8.37 12.79
C GLY A 263 -4.00 8.10 14.12
N MET A 264 -2.76 8.58 14.27
CA MET A 264 -2.02 8.46 15.53
C MET A 264 -2.67 9.24 16.68
N LYS A 265 -3.32 10.38 16.40
CA LYS A 265 -4.07 11.14 17.40
C LYS A 265 -5.32 10.39 17.86
N GLU A 266 -6.04 9.75 16.95
CA GLU A 266 -7.21 8.92 17.28
C GLU A 266 -6.80 7.73 18.15
N ILE A 267 -5.72 7.03 17.77
CA ILE A 267 -5.18 5.95 18.57
C ILE A 267 -4.71 6.46 19.92
N PHE A 268 -3.94 7.56 19.97
CA PHE A 268 -3.46 8.15 21.22
C PHE A 268 -4.60 8.38 22.21
N LEU A 269 -5.72 8.92 21.74
CA LEU A 269 -6.86 9.26 22.59
C LEU A 269 -7.69 8.03 23.01
N GLY A 270 -7.66 6.94 22.24
CA GLY A 270 -8.54 5.79 22.42
C GLY A 270 -9.94 6.02 21.85
N ASP A 271 -10.75 4.96 21.85
CA ASP A 271 -12.12 5.02 21.36
C ASP A 271 -13.02 5.91 22.24
N GLU A 272 -14.18 6.31 21.69
CA GLU A 272 -15.09 7.24 22.37
C GLU A 272 -15.67 6.68 23.67
N GLN A 273 -15.93 5.38 23.75
CA GLN A 273 -16.48 4.76 24.95
C GLN A 273 -15.46 4.74 26.08
N GLU A 274 -14.21 4.40 25.77
CA GLU A 274 -13.09 4.44 26.70
C GLU A 274 -12.87 5.86 27.25
N ARG A 275 -12.83 6.85 26.36
CA ARG A 275 -12.70 8.27 26.73
C ARG A 275 -13.84 8.74 27.62
N GLY A 276 -15.07 8.34 27.29
CA GLY A 276 -16.27 8.62 28.07
C GLY A 276 -16.17 8.06 29.49
N LYS A 277 -15.78 6.78 29.63
CA LYS A 277 -15.59 6.10 30.93
C LYS A 277 -14.49 6.73 31.76
N ILE A 278 -13.31 6.99 31.18
CA ILE A 278 -12.20 7.67 31.87
C ILE A 278 -12.68 9.02 32.41
N ARG A 279 -13.33 9.84 31.57
CA ARG A 279 -13.87 11.15 31.98
C ARG A 279 -14.89 11.02 33.11
N GLN A 280 -15.78 10.04 33.04
CA GLN A 280 -16.76 9.78 34.09
C GLN A 280 -16.09 9.42 35.42
N PHE A 281 -15.09 8.53 35.41
CA PHE A 281 -14.32 8.21 36.62
C PHE A 281 -13.62 9.44 37.20
N GLN A 282 -13.02 10.28 36.35
CA GLN A 282 -12.39 11.52 36.81
C GLN A 282 -13.41 12.47 37.47
N LEU A 283 -14.57 12.65 36.85
CA LEU A 283 -15.65 13.48 37.39
C LEU A 283 -16.15 12.95 38.73
N ASN A 284 -16.37 11.64 38.85
CA ASN A 284 -16.80 11.01 40.09
C ASN A 284 -15.77 11.22 41.22
N MET A 285 -14.48 11.04 40.94
CA MET A 285 -13.41 11.27 41.92
C MET A 285 -13.36 12.72 42.39
N ILE A 286 -13.57 13.68 41.48
CA ILE A 286 -13.61 15.11 41.81
C ILE A 286 -14.85 15.45 42.64
N GLN A 287 -16.04 15.02 42.21
CA GLN A 287 -17.31 15.33 42.87
C GLN A 287 -17.40 14.76 44.29
N GLN A 288 -16.86 13.57 44.49
CA GLN A 288 -16.82 12.91 45.79
C GLN A 288 -15.61 13.32 46.65
N ASN A 289 -14.74 14.18 46.12
CA ASN A 289 -13.49 14.60 46.75
C ASN A 289 -12.65 13.41 47.27
N LEU A 290 -12.57 12.34 46.47
CA LEU A 290 -11.86 11.13 46.87
C LEU A 290 -10.34 11.40 46.96
N PRO A 291 -9.65 10.88 47.99
CA PRO A 291 -8.20 10.86 48.00
C PRO A 291 -7.68 10.09 46.78
N LEU A 292 -7.02 10.78 45.85
CA LEU A 292 -6.63 10.20 44.56
C LEU A 292 -5.64 9.03 44.70
N LYS A 293 -4.83 9.02 45.76
CA LYS A 293 -3.97 7.88 46.11
C LYS A 293 -4.80 6.63 46.38
N ASP A 294 -5.77 6.73 47.28
CA ASP A 294 -6.59 5.60 47.68
C ASP A 294 -7.47 5.12 46.52
N ALA A 295 -7.97 6.05 45.70
CA ALA A 295 -8.69 5.72 44.47
C ALA A 295 -7.82 4.96 43.45
N LEU A 296 -6.54 5.32 43.32
CA LEU A 296 -5.58 4.61 42.46
C LEU A 296 -5.29 3.21 42.98
N LEU A 297 -4.90 3.08 44.26
CA LEU A 297 -4.58 1.79 44.87
C LEU A 297 -5.77 0.84 44.87
N ASN A 298 -6.97 1.35 45.17
CA ASN A 298 -8.20 0.56 45.11
C ASN A 298 -8.48 0.07 43.67
N ALA A 299 -8.31 0.92 42.66
CA ALA A 299 -8.48 0.51 41.26
C ALA A 299 -7.44 -0.53 40.81
N ILE A 300 -6.20 -0.43 41.29
CA ILE A 300 -5.15 -1.44 41.04
C ILE A 300 -5.54 -2.77 41.68
N GLN A 301 -5.96 -2.76 42.95
CA GLN A 301 -6.34 -3.96 43.70
C GLN A 301 -7.53 -4.71 43.09
N HIS A 302 -8.46 -3.98 42.46
CA HIS A 302 -9.66 -4.55 41.84
C HIS A 302 -9.52 -4.72 40.32
N GLU A 303 -8.31 -4.59 39.78
CA GLU A 303 -8.01 -4.76 38.35
C GLU A 303 -8.90 -3.87 37.43
N GLU A 304 -9.11 -2.61 37.81
CA GLU A 304 -9.97 -1.65 37.08
C GLU A 304 -9.11 -0.68 36.22
N PRO A 305 -8.67 -1.06 35.00
CA PRO A 305 -7.65 -0.33 34.25
C PRO A 305 -8.02 1.12 33.92
N LEU A 306 -9.25 1.36 33.50
CA LEU A 306 -9.72 2.69 33.12
C LEU A 306 -9.82 3.62 34.33
N ARG A 307 -10.18 3.07 35.50
CA ARG A 307 -10.28 3.85 36.75
C ARG A 307 -8.90 4.16 37.31
N ALA A 308 -7.97 3.20 37.28
CA ALA A 308 -6.58 3.42 37.65
C ALA A 308 -5.92 4.46 36.74
N HIS A 309 -6.12 4.36 35.42
CA HIS A 309 -5.61 5.35 34.46
C HIS A 309 -6.25 6.74 34.66
N ALA A 310 -7.55 6.82 34.95
CA ALA A 310 -8.22 8.07 35.31
C ALA A 310 -7.60 8.75 36.54
N ALA A 311 -7.31 7.98 37.60
CA ALA A 311 -6.64 8.46 38.80
C ALA A 311 -5.22 8.97 38.51
N LEU A 312 -4.42 8.20 37.75
CA LEU A 312 -3.07 8.61 37.32
C LEU A 312 -3.09 9.91 36.49
N LYS A 313 -4.06 10.06 35.58
CA LYS A 313 -4.23 11.30 34.81
C LYS A 313 -4.57 12.49 35.69
N LEU A 314 -5.48 12.32 36.67
CA LEU A 314 -5.81 13.41 37.61
C LEU A 314 -4.62 13.79 38.49
N LEU A 315 -3.89 12.82 39.02
CA LEU A 315 -2.67 13.04 39.79
C LEU A 315 -1.62 13.81 38.98
N SER A 316 -1.44 13.45 37.70
CA SER A 316 -0.53 14.14 36.78
C SER A 316 -0.98 15.57 36.48
N GLN A 317 -2.27 15.76 36.19
CA GLN A 317 -2.86 17.08 35.92
C GLN A 317 -2.77 18.04 37.12
N LYS A 318 -2.88 17.50 38.35
CA LYS A 318 -2.72 18.27 39.60
C LYS A 318 -1.25 18.48 39.99
N GLY A 319 -0.29 17.88 39.27
CA GLY A 319 1.12 17.93 39.61
C GLY A 319 1.48 17.18 40.90
N THR A 320 0.62 16.29 41.39
CA THR A 320 0.82 15.57 42.65
C THR A 320 1.23 14.11 42.47
N LEU A 321 1.31 13.60 41.23
CA LEU A 321 1.67 12.20 40.96
C LEU A 321 2.99 11.83 41.63
N MET A 322 4.04 12.64 41.42
CA MET A 322 5.38 12.38 41.94
C MET A 322 5.40 12.25 43.46
N ASN A 323 4.75 13.17 44.16
CA ASN A 323 4.66 13.17 45.62
C ASN A 323 3.90 11.93 46.13
N VAL A 324 2.85 11.52 45.43
CA VAL A 324 2.06 10.34 45.81
C VAL A 324 2.87 9.07 45.62
N VAL A 325 3.56 8.90 44.49
CA VAL A 325 4.34 7.68 44.22
C VAL A 325 5.61 7.59 45.07
N SER A 326 6.21 8.72 45.46
CA SER A 326 7.38 8.73 46.33
C SER A 326 7.05 8.50 47.81
N ALA A 327 5.83 8.87 48.24
CA ALA A 327 5.45 8.83 49.65
C ALA A 327 4.87 7.47 50.08
N ASP A 328 4.40 6.64 49.14
CA ASP A 328 3.78 5.36 49.46
C ASP A 328 4.72 4.18 49.13
N PRO A 329 5.12 3.37 50.14
CA PRO A 329 6.01 2.22 49.95
C PRO A 329 5.49 1.17 48.96
N GLN A 330 4.18 1.08 48.72
CA GLN A 330 3.63 0.10 47.80
C GLN A 330 4.14 0.29 46.36
N PHE A 331 4.33 1.53 45.92
CA PHE A 331 4.85 1.79 44.58
C PHE A 331 6.33 1.44 44.47
N GLU A 332 7.12 1.66 45.52
CA GLU A 332 8.50 1.19 45.56
C GLU A 332 8.58 -0.33 45.46
N THR A 333 7.72 -1.05 46.18
CA THR A 333 7.63 -2.51 46.09
C THR A 333 7.32 -2.95 44.65
N MET A 334 6.34 -2.33 43.99
CA MET A 334 6.03 -2.63 42.59
C MET A 334 7.23 -2.42 41.66
N VAL A 335 7.97 -1.31 41.82
CA VAL A 335 9.19 -1.08 41.01
C VAL A 335 10.23 -2.16 41.28
N ARG A 336 10.49 -2.50 42.54
CA ARG A 336 11.48 -3.53 42.89
C ARG A 336 11.10 -4.90 42.32
N GLU A 337 9.83 -5.28 42.39
CA GLU A 337 9.32 -6.48 41.75
C GLU A 337 9.56 -6.45 40.24
N GLY A 338 9.23 -5.33 39.58
CA GLY A 338 9.44 -5.17 38.15
C GLY A 338 10.91 -5.21 37.71
N LEU A 339 11.81 -4.66 38.52
CA LEU A 339 13.24 -4.73 38.29
C LEU A 339 13.76 -6.16 38.46
N SER A 340 13.34 -6.85 39.53
CA SER A 340 13.80 -8.21 39.85
C SER A 340 13.44 -9.25 38.79
N LYS A 341 12.34 -9.03 38.06
CA LYS A 341 11.91 -9.89 36.95
C LYS A 341 12.73 -9.70 35.66
N ARG A 342 13.43 -8.56 35.50
CA ARG A 342 13.94 -8.10 34.20
C ARG A 342 15.44 -7.81 34.17
N PHE A 343 16.06 -7.45 35.30
CA PHE A 343 17.42 -6.93 35.34
C PHE A 343 18.28 -7.59 36.42
N SER A 344 19.60 -7.47 36.29
CA SER A 344 20.55 -8.05 37.24
C SER A 344 20.42 -7.43 38.64
N GLU A 345 20.92 -8.12 39.66
CA GLU A 345 21.00 -7.60 41.03
C GLU A 345 21.81 -6.29 41.09
N THR A 346 22.86 -6.16 40.28
CA THR A 346 23.67 -4.94 40.20
C THR A 346 22.84 -3.75 39.68
N ALA A 347 22.00 -3.95 38.66
CA ALA A 347 21.09 -2.92 38.18
C ALA A 347 19.98 -2.59 39.18
N GLN A 348 19.52 -3.56 39.96
CA GLN A 348 18.55 -3.34 41.04
C GLN A 348 19.11 -2.45 42.16
N LEU A 349 20.41 -2.59 42.47
CA LEU A 349 21.10 -1.74 43.45
C LEU A 349 21.23 -0.28 43.00
N ALA A 350 21.08 0.00 41.70
CA ALA A 350 21.07 1.35 41.14
C ALA A 350 19.70 2.06 41.29
N PHE A 351 18.76 1.50 42.05
CA PHE A 351 17.48 2.15 42.35
C PHE A 351 17.70 3.43 43.17
N HIS A 352 17.26 4.57 42.63
CA HIS A 352 17.40 5.89 43.25
C HIS A 352 16.05 6.59 43.51
N GLY A 353 14.96 5.82 43.53
CA GLY A 353 13.62 6.31 43.81
C GLY A 353 12.66 6.20 42.62
N VAL A 354 11.37 6.14 42.92
CA VAL A 354 10.27 5.93 41.95
C VAL A 354 10.10 7.11 40.99
N THR A 355 10.65 8.27 41.33
CA THR A 355 10.51 9.52 40.58
C THR A 355 11.52 9.70 39.45
N ASP A 356 12.48 8.79 39.29
CA ASP A 356 13.34 8.75 38.10
C ASP A 356 12.54 8.30 36.86
N PRO A 357 12.77 8.85 35.65
CA PRO A 357 12.03 8.48 34.44
C PRO A 357 12.04 6.98 34.10
N ILE A 358 13.18 6.30 34.32
CA ILE A 358 13.29 4.86 34.07
C ILE A 358 12.47 4.11 35.12
N MET A 359 12.58 4.50 36.38
CA MET A 359 11.82 3.87 37.48
C MET A 359 10.31 4.10 37.33
N MET A 360 9.90 5.27 36.87
CA MET A 360 8.50 5.55 36.53
C MET A 360 8.03 4.71 35.35
N SER A 361 8.86 4.52 34.31
CA SER A 361 8.54 3.62 33.19
C SER A 361 8.37 2.17 33.68
N VAL A 362 9.25 1.70 34.57
CA VAL A 362 9.13 0.38 35.22
C VAL A 362 7.84 0.29 36.04
N LEU A 363 7.54 1.31 36.87
CA LEU A 363 6.33 1.35 37.69
C LEU A 363 5.07 1.27 36.81
N LEU A 364 4.96 2.13 35.79
CA LEU A 364 3.79 2.17 34.93
C LEU A 364 3.62 0.87 34.14
N GLN A 365 4.72 0.22 33.75
CA GLN A 365 4.66 -1.12 33.15
C GLN A 365 4.14 -2.17 34.14
N GLU A 366 4.59 -2.18 35.41
CA GLU A 366 4.05 -3.12 36.40
C GLU A 366 2.57 -2.84 36.70
N ILE A 367 2.18 -1.58 36.87
CA ILE A 367 0.78 -1.20 37.09
C ILE A 367 -0.06 -1.65 35.90
N TYR A 368 0.28 -1.27 34.68
CA TYR A 368 -0.57 -1.54 33.51
C TYR A 368 -0.53 -2.99 33.04
N GLN A 369 0.64 -3.61 32.97
CA GLN A 369 0.79 -4.94 32.36
C GLN A 369 0.62 -6.06 33.40
N THR A 370 1.18 -5.90 34.60
CA THR A 370 1.14 -6.94 35.63
C THR A 370 -0.17 -6.88 36.42
N HIS A 371 -0.49 -5.74 37.02
CA HIS A 371 -1.65 -5.63 37.93
C HIS A 371 -2.97 -5.40 37.19
N LEU A 372 -2.96 -4.64 36.09
CA LEU A 372 -4.17 -4.31 35.33
C LEU A 372 -4.33 -5.15 34.05
N GLN A 373 -3.41 -6.08 33.79
CA GLN A 373 -3.45 -7.05 32.69
C GLN A 373 -3.66 -6.45 31.29
N LEU A 374 -3.20 -5.20 31.07
CA LEU A 374 -3.29 -4.55 29.76
C LEU A 374 -2.22 -5.09 28.80
N GLY A 375 -2.61 -5.23 27.53
CA GLY A 375 -1.67 -5.55 26.46
C GLY A 375 -0.55 -4.49 26.32
N LYS A 376 0.59 -4.89 25.75
CA LYS A 376 1.77 -4.02 25.59
C LYS A 376 1.46 -2.71 24.87
N THR A 377 0.69 -2.76 23.78
CA THR A 377 0.32 -1.57 23.00
C THR A 377 -0.64 -0.65 23.74
N GLN A 378 -1.64 -1.20 24.44
CA GLN A 378 -2.60 -0.40 25.19
C GLN A 378 -1.96 0.24 26.42
N SER A 379 -1.10 -0.49 27.14
CA SER A 379 -0.33 0.04 28.27
C SER A 379 0.63 1.16 27.83
N ALA A 380 1.34 0.99 26.71
CA ALA A 380 2.22 2.03 26.16
C ALA A 380 1.44 3.27 25.75
N ARG A 381 0.25 3.12 25.15
CA ARG A 381 -0.63 4.25 24.83
C ARG A 381 -1.06 5.02 26.08
N PHE A 382 -1.49 4.32 27.14
CA PHE A 382 -1.85 4.96 28.40
C PHE A 382 -0.66 5.69 29.02
N ALA A 383 0.53 5.09 28.97
CA ALA A 383 1.75 5.75 29.40
C ALA A 383 2.09 6.97 28.54
N ALA A 384 1.83 6.96 27.23
CA ALA A 384 2.02 8.12 26.35
C ALA A 384 1.16 9.31 26.78
N GLN A 385 -0.08 9.05 27.19
CA GLN A 385 -0.95 10.10 27.72
C GLN A 385 -0.41 10.70 29.02
N LEU A 386 0.15 9.87 29.91
CA LEU A 386 0.75 10.33 31.16
C LEU A 386 2.06 11.09 30.91
N GLU A 387 2.93 10.59 30.04
CA GLU A 387 4.16 11.27 29.61
C GLU A 387 3.84 12.68 29.09
N ALA A 388 2.86 12.81 28.20
CA ALA A 388 2.43 14.10 27.66
C ALA A 388 1.97 15.08 28.76
N LEU A 389 1.24 14.58 29.77
CA LEU A 389 0.82 15.40 30.92
C LEU A 389 2.00 15.83 31.80
N LEU A 390 2.91 14.91 32.11
CA LEU A 390 4.10 15.18 32.93
C LEU A 390 5.04 16.19 32.27
N VAL A 391 5.31 16.00 30.98
CA VAL A 391 6.11 16.94 30.19
C VAL A 391 5.43 18.31 30.14
N LYS A 392 4.11 18.37 29.95
CA LYS A 392 3.34 19.63 29.97
C LYS A 392 3.40 20.34 31.34
N SER A 393 3.50 19.59 32.44
CA SER A 393 3.69 20.15 33.79
C SER A 393 5.15 20.54 34.10
N GLY A 394 6.06 20.48 33.13
CA GLY A 394 7.45 20.91 33.27
C GLY A 394 8.45 19.78 33.56
N ALA A 395 8.01 18.53 33.61
CA ALA A 395 8.88 17.38 33.87
C ALA A 395 9.43 16.80 32.54
N ALA A 396 10.26 17.58 31.84
CA ALA A 396 10.77 17.23 30.52
C ALA A 396 11.59 15.92 30.48
N ALA A 397 12.20 15.54 31.61
CA ALA A 397 13.00 14.31 31.75
C ALA A 397 12.19 13.02 31.52
N PHE A 398 10.86 13.06 31.60
CA PHE A 398 9.98 11.92 31.32
C PHE A 398 9.77 11.66 29.83
N ARG A 399 10.25 12.54 28.95
CA ARG A 399 10.10 12.35 27.51
C ARG A 399 10.83 11.09 27.05
N GLY A 400 10.17 10.28 26.23
CA GLY A 400 10.76 9.08 25.63
C GLY A 400 10.63 7.82 26.47
N MET A 401 9.73 7.78 27.46
CA MET A 401 9.34 6.50 28.10
C MET A 401 8.61 5.60 27.11
N VAL A 402 7.90 6.21 26.17
CA VAL A 402 7.19 5.53 25.07
C VAL A 402 7.40 6.27 23.76
N TYR A 403 7.19 5.56 22.65
CA TYR A 403 7.22 6.13 21.31
C TYR A 403 6.04 5.65 20.48
N ALA A 404 5.66 6.47 19.52
CA ALA A 404 4.69 6.12 18.48
C ALA A 404 5.42 5.47 17.29
N ASP A 405 4.86 4.39 16.76
CA ASP A 405 5.29 3.76 15.51
C ASP A 405 4.14 3.93 14.50
N PRO A 406 4.21 4.95 13.60
CA PRO A 406 3.16 5.24 12.65
C PRO A 406 2.88 4.10 11.66
N ASP A 407 3.91 3.32 11.32
CA ASP A 407 3.78 2.22 10.36
C ASP A 407 2.99 1.05 10.96
N LYS A 408 3.15 0.82 12.27
CA LYS A 408 2.35 -0.16 13.03
C LYS A 408 1.07 0.41 13.63
N ASN A 409 0.84 1.72 13.47
CA ASN A 409 -0.32 2.43 13.99
C ASN A 409 -0.51 2.18 15.51
N ALA A 410 0.58 2.25 16.27
CA ALA A 410 0.63 1.76 17.65
C ALA A 410 1.65 2.52 18.52
N PHE A 411 1.48 2.42 19.85
CA PHE A 411 2.45 2.92 20.84
C PHE A 411 3.25 1.77 21.43
N PHE A 412 4.53 2.04 21.69
CA PHE A 412 5.46 1.07 22.23
C PHE A 412 6.23 1.67 23.41
N TRP A 413 6.56 0.81 24.37
CA TRP A 413 7.50 1.16 25.44
C TRP A 413 8.90 1.29 24.86
N THR A 414 9.61 2.35 25.22
CA THR A 414 11.02 2.46 24.92
C THR A 414 11.77 1.37 25.70
N PRO A 415 12.55 0.50 25.03
CA PRO A 415 13.25 -0.57 25.72
C PRO A 415 14.20 0.01 26.78
N ILE A 416 14.19 -0.61 27.96
CA ILE A 416 15.15 -0.30 29.02
C ILE A 416 16.24 -1.36 28.91
N VAL A 417 17.48 -0.91 28.72
CA VAL A 417 18.65 -1.78 28.59
C VAL A 417 19.58 -1.58 29.77
N GLU A 418 20.23 -2.66 30.18
CA GLU A 418 21.27 -2.65 31.19
C GLU A 418 22.64 -2.55 30.52
N GLU A 419 23.43 -1.53 30.88
CA GLU A 419 24.80 -1.36 30.44
C GLU A 419 25.69 -1.02 31.63
N ASN A 420 26.69 -1.87 31.90
CA ASN A 420 27.62 -1.72 33.02
C ASN A 420 26.91 -1.54 34.38
N GLY A 421 25.83 -2.29 34.61
CA GLY A 421 25.03 -2.23 35.84
C GLY A 421 24.17 -0.96 35.97
N ARG A 422 24.04 -0.16 34.91
CA ARG A 422 23.15 1.01 34.86
C ARG A 422 22.02 0.78 33.86
N LEU A 423 20.84 1.25 34.21
CA LEU A 423 19.69 1.23 33.32
C LEU A 423 19.66 2.51 32.49
N LYS A 424 19.34 2.38 31.20
CA LYS A 424 19.05 3.50 30.30
C LYS A 424 17.96 3.13 29.32
N PHE A 425 17.29 4.13 28.75
CA PHE A 425 16.49 3.93 27.56
C PHE A 425 17.41 3.61 26.37
N SER A 426 16.99 2.66 25.53
CA SER A 426 17.72 2.23 24.34
C SER A 426 17.71 3.26 23.21
#